data_AF-A0A2U2XE35-F1
#
_entry.id   AF-A0A2U2XE35-F1
#
_cell.length_a   1.000
_cell.length_b   1.000
_cell.length_c   1.000
_cell.angle_alpha   90.00
_cell.angle_beta   90.00
_cell.angle_gamma   90.00
#
_symmetry.space_group_name_H-M   'P 1'
#
loop_
_entity.id
_entity.type
_entity.pdbx_description
1 polymer ?
#
loop_
_entity_poly.entity_id
_entity_poly.type
_entity_poly.pdbx_seq_one_letter_code
_entity_poly.pdbx_strand_id
1 'polypeptide(L)'
;MKKTLLFLSILLGMTSAMFAQTTLWSDNADTQWYNAQSTNFTLTTSAELAGLSVLVAGGNDFAGSTINIDGDLDLGAHLWSPIGVDDVNTFSGTFDGNSHVISNLNVDMPNDHMVGLFGRVINATIVNVKLENPTVKGIDSAGSLVGNAWQNVVITNCHASGVTIESTGVNVGGLIGDMVENGSISACSAEGAVNGDAQVGGLLGSPHNGVSISESYSRGTVSANHLAGGLIGASVIGFPGTLENTVDNCYSRSNVVVVNGHAGGLVGHATALISISNSYSTGTAVGPEFDGGFIGAGGSVGTLNNFWDTETSQHVDAVGGWQGAPGTPDITAKTTAEMKTTAMVDLLNAGDANGPWKLNSFENDGYPGFVGGTASVEAFDNVKVEMNVYPNMFNAELNISSDVNLNSYVIYEISGKVIQEGSLSGNQAKIDTQKINSGVYMLMVNTENGAITKKIVK
;
A
#
# COMPACT_ATOMS: atom_id res chain seq x y z
N MET A 1 29.99 7.93 42.04
CA MET A 1 28.80 8.71 41.65
C MET A 1 28.92 9.11 40.19
N LYS A 2 28.34 8.33 39.28
CA LYS A 2 28.13 8.73 37.88
C LYS A 2 26.61 8.86 37.71
N LYS A 3 26.13 10.07 37.45
CA LYS A 3 24.70 10.36 37.21
C LYS A 3 24.45 10.16 35.72
N THR A 4 23.67 9.14 35.38
CA THR A 4 23.13 8.94 34.04
C THR A 4 21.90 9.85 33.88
N LEU A 5 21.97 10.80 32.95
CA LEU A 5 20.84 11.66 32.57
C LEU A 5 19.94 10.85 31.61
N LEU A 6 18.72 10.54 32.03
CA LEU A 6 17.68 9.96 31.19
C LEU A 6 16.94 11.13 30.52
N PHE A 7 17.07 11.29 29.19
CA PHE A 7 16.24 12.22 28.44
C PHE A 7 14.91 11.53 28.10
N LEU A 8 13.84 11.95 28.76
CA LEU A 8 12.47 11.57 28.44
C LEU A 8 11.92 12.59 27.42
N SER A 9 11.93 12.23 26.14
CA SER A 9 11.27 13.02 25.09
C SER A 9 9.77 12.75 25.11
N ILE A 10 8.99 13.69 25.66
CA ILE A 10 7.53 13.67 25.61
C ILE A 10 7.12 14.14 24.21
N LEU A 11 6.69 13.19 23.37
CA LEU A 11 6.07 13.47 22.08
C LEU A 11 4.60 13.88 22.35
N LEU A 12 4.30 15.18 22.39
CA LEU A 12 2.92 15.66 22.33
C LEU A 12 2.44 15.57 20.88
N GLY A 13 1.88 14.43 20.50
CA GLY A 13 1.04 14.31 19.31
C GLY A 13 -0.31 14.97 19.59
N MET A 14 -0.65 16.00 18.82
CA MET A 14 -2.03 16.50 18.77
C MET A 14 -2.86 15.44 18.04
N THR A 15 -3.56 14.60 18.79
CA THR A 15 -4.60 13.73 18.20
C THR A 15 -5.81 14.60 17.92
N SER A 16 -6.22 14.68 16.65
CA SER A 16 -7.62 14.93 16.35
C SER A 16 -8.41 13.84 17.09
N ALA A 17 -9.35 14.24 17.94
CA ALA A 17 -10.24 13.29 18.59
C ALA A 17 -11.11 12.63 17.51
N MET A 18 -10.66 11.53 16.93
CA MET A 18 -11.54 10.56 16.30
C MET A 18 -12.45 10.05 17.42
N PHE A 19 -13.75 10.36 17.33
CA PHE A 19 -14.72 9.64 18.13
C PHE A 19 -14.61 8.16 17.74
N ALA A 20 -14.45 7.27 18.73
CA ALA A 20 -14.51 5.85 18.47
C ALA A 20 -15.87 5.53 17.82
N GLN A 21 -15.84 4.90 16.65
CA GLN A 21 -17.06 4.46 15.97
C GLN A 21 -17.78 3.43 16.85
N THR A 22 -19.08 3.62 17.11
CA THR A 22 -19.86 2.70 17.96
C THR A 22 -21.02 2.02 17.22
N THR A 23 -21.13 2.25 15.92
CA THR A 23 -22.22 1.78 15.05
C THR A 23 -21.63 0.99 13.89
N LEU A 24 -22.40 0.05 13.32
CA LEU A 24 -21.96 -0.82 12.23
C LEU A 24 -22.46 -0.33 10.86
N TRP A 25 -21.66 -0.54 9.82
CA TRP A 25 -22.09 -0.37 8.43
C TRP A 25 -23.25 -1.31 8.05
N SER A 26 -23.34 -2.49 8.66
CA SER A 26 -24.46 -3.43 8.41
C SER A 26 -25.83 -2.85 8.76
N ASP A 27 -25.90 -1.95 9.74
CA ASP A 27 -27.15 -1.29 10.16
C ASP A 27 -27.51 -0.09 9.27
N ASN A 28 -26.56 0.38 8.46
CA ASN A 28 -26.66 1.56 7.60
C ASN A 28 -26.47 1.21 6.11
N ALA A 29 -26.56 -0.08 5.78
CA ALA A 29 -26.34 -0.61 4.45
C ALA A 29 -27.54 -0.35 3.53
N ASP A 30 -27.26 0.02 2.28
CA ASP A 30 -28.25 0.13 1.21
C ASP A 30 -28.09 -1.03 0.24
N THR A 31 -29.13 -1.85 0.10
CA THR A 31 -29.18 -2.99 -0.83
C THR A 31 -30.14 -2.76 -2.00
N GLN A 32 -30.76 -1.58 -2.13
CA GLN A 32 -31.78 -1.29 -3.14
C GLN A 32 -31.22 -1.25 -4.57
N TRP A 33 -29.92 -1.06 -4.72
CA TRP A 33 -29.21 -1.15 -6.01
C TRP A 33 -29.17 -2.58 -6.58
N TYR A 34 -29.33 -3.60 -5.73
CA TYR A 34 -29.19 -4.99 -6.15
C TYR A 34 -30.42 -5.50 -6.92
N ASN A 35 -30.12 -6.20 -8.01
CA ASN A 35 -31.10 -6.83 -8.88
C ASN A 35 -30.53 -8.16 -9.36
N ALA A 36 -31.18 -9.28 -9.02
CA ALA A 36 -30.72 -10.63 -9.33
C ALA A 36 -30.68 -10.98 -10.83
N GLN A 37 -31.25 -10.15 -11.71
CA GLN A 37 -31.18 -10.30 -13.16
C GLN A 37 -30.03 -9.49 -13.79
N SER A 38 -29.37 -8.59 -13.04
CA SER A 38 -28.19 -7.88 -13.52
C SER A 38 -26.92 -8.62 -13.14
N THR A 39 -25.88 -8.45 -13.95
CA THR A 39 -24.51 -8.91 -13.67
C THR A 39 -23.53 -7.76 -13.59
N ASN A 40 -23.99 -6.52 -13.72
CA ASN A 40 -23.16 -5.32 -13.60
C ASN A 40 -23.84 -4.36 -12.65
N PHE A 41 -23.09 -3.88 -11.68
CA PHE A 41 -23.56 -2.98 -10.64
C PHE A 41 -22.54 -1.86 -10.46
N THR A 42 -23.05 -0.67 -10.11
CA THR A 42 -22.24 0.52 -9.86
C THR A 42 -22.69 1.09 -8.52
N LEU A 43 -21.73 1.25 -7.60
CA LEU A 43 -21.94 1.78 -6.27
C LEU A 43 -21.39 3.20 -6.22
N THR A 44 -22.17 4.13 -5.70
CA THR A 44 -21.83 5.56 -5.63
C THR A 44 -21.71 6.06 -4.20
N THR A 45 -22.08 5.24 -3.22
CA THR A 45 -22.06 5.60 -1.80
C THR A 45 -21.50 4.48 -0.93
N SER A 46 -20.95 4.87 0.22
CA SER A 46 -20.45 3.93 1.23
C SER A 46 -21.53 2.99 1.76
N ALA A 47 -22.79 3.46 1.81
CA ALA A 47 -23.94 2.64 2.21
C ALA A 47 -24.24 1.53 1.19
N GLU A 48 -24.10 1.81 -0.11
CA GLU A 48 -24.26 0.79 -1.16
C GLU A 48 -23.14 -0.25 -1.11
N LEU A 49 -21.89 0.17 -0.83
CA LEU A 49 -20.78 -0.76 -0.58
C LEU A 49 -21.00 -1.61 0.68
N ALA A 50 -21.51 -1.02 1.75
CA ALA A 50 -21.95 -1.80 2.92
C ALA A 50 -23.08 -2.77 2.57
N GLY A 51 -23.96 -2.40 1.62
CA GLY A 51 -24.95 -3.28 1.03
C GLY A 51 -24.37 -4.53 0.39
N LEU A 52 -23.23 -4.40 -0.32
CA LEU A 52 -22.52 -5.56 -0.88
C LEU A 52 -22.09 -6.52 0.23
N SER A 53 -21.51 -6.00 1.32
CA SER A 53 -21.14 -6.82 2.48
C SER A 53 -22.34 -7.59 3.05
N VAL A 54 -23.49 -6.91 3.23
CA VAL A 54 -24.73 -7.55 3.72
C VAL A 54 -25.27 -8.60 2.76
N LEU A 55 -25.23 -8.36 1.45
CA LEU A 55 -25.71 -9.31 0.44
C LEU A 55 -24.84 -10.56 0.38
N VAL A 56 -23.51 -10.41 0.47
CA VAL A 56 -22.57 -11.54 0.52
C VAL A 56 -22.77 -12.34 1.81
N ALA A 57 -22.89 -11.67 2.96
CA ALA A 57 -23.22 -12.33 4.23
C ALA A 57 -24.59 -13.04 4.20
N GLY A 58 -25.50 -12.60 3.34
CA GLY A 58 -26.79 -13.23 3.07
C GLY A 58 -26.76 -14.40 2.08
N GLY A 59 -25.57 -14.78 1.58
CA GLY A 59 -25.36 -15.92 0.68
C GLY A 59 -25.37 -15.57 -0.82
N ASN A 60 -25.34 -14.30 -1.20
CA ASN A 60 -25.15 -13.90 -2.60
C ASN A 60 -23.67 -13.69 -2.90
N ASP A 61 -23.03 -14.65 -3.56
CA ASP A 61 -21.58 -14.64 -3.81
C ASP A 61 -21.13 -13.74 -4.97
N PHE A 62 -22.07 -13.24 -5.78
CA PHE A 62 -21.81 -12.44 -6.99
C PHE A 62 -20.96 -13.13 -8.06
N ALA A 63 -20.92 -14.47 -8.10
CA ALA A 63 -20.21 -15.19 -9.14
C ALA A 63 -20.65 -14.76 -10.55
N GLY A 64 -19.68 -14.38 -11.40
CA GLY A 64 -19.93 -13.89 -12.76
C GLY A 64 -20.53 -12.49 -12.86
N SER A 65 -20.62 -11.75 -11.74
CA SER A 65 -21.04 -10.35 -11.71
C SER A 65 -19.86 -9.41 -11.48
N THR A 66 -19.98 -8.18 -11.97
CA THR A 66 -19.04 -7.08 -11.75
C THR A 66 -19.67 -6.00 -10.88
N ILE A 67 -18.98 -5.64 -9.81
CA ILE A 67 -19.26 -4.48 -8.97
C ILE A 67 -18.22 -3.40 -9.27
N ASN A 68 -18.66 -2.20 -9.61
CA ASN A 68 -17.81 -1.04 -9.80
C ASN A 68 -18.14 0.01 -8.75
N ILE A 69 -17.17 0.84 -8.37
CA ILE A 69 -17.47 2.10 -7.66
C ILE A 69 -17.36 3.28 -8.64
N ASP A 70 -18.23 4.28 -8.49
CA ASP A 70 -18.30 5.49 -9.33
C ASP A 70 -18.29 6.74 -8.44
N GLY A 71 -17.22 6.85 -7.68
CA GLY A 71 -17.01 7.90 -6.68
C GLY A 71 -16.14 7.42 -5.53
N ASP A 72 -15.43 8.36 -4.91
CA ASP A 72 -14.68 8.08 -3.69
C ASP A 72 -15.65 7.79 -2.54
N LEU A 73 -15.31 6.79 -1.73
CA LEU A 73 -16.11 6.29 -0.62
C LEU A 73 -15.37 6.52 0.71
N ASP A 74 -16.06 7.09 1.68
CA ASP A 74 -15.55 7.24 3.05
C ASP A 74 -16.27 6.26 3.99
N LEU A 75 -15.53 5.32 4.54
CA LEU A 75 -16.04 4.31 5.48
C LEU A 75 -15.93 4.75 6.94
N GLY A 76 -15.41 5.95 7.21
CA GLY A 76 -15.11 6.49 8.54
C GLY A 76 -16.32 6.77 9.43
N ALA A 77 -17.56 6.62 8.94
CA ALA A 77 -18.77 6.83 9.73
C ALA A 77 -19.07 5.68 10.70
N HIS A 78 -18.72 4.44 10.34
CA HIS A 78 -19.15 3.22 11.05
C HIS A 78 -18.07 2.13 10.99
N LEU A 79 -18.13 1.18 11.93
CA LEU A 79 -17.29 -0.01 11.89
C LEU A 79 -17.68 -0.89 10.70
N TRP A 80 -16.69 -1.45 10.04
CA TRP A 80 -16.84 -2.28 8.85
C TRP A 80 -17.05 -3.75 9.19
N SER A 81 -18.01 -4.37 8.49
CA SER A 81 -18.16 -5.83 8.43
C SER A 81 -17.58 -6.33 7.10
N PRO A 82 -16.60 -7.24 7.10
CA PRO A 82 -15.94 -7.68 5.87
C PRO A 82 -16.90 -8.22 4.81
N ILE A 83 -16.59 -7.95 3.53
CA ILE A 83 -17.28 -8.59 2.41
C ILE A 83 -16.77 -10.03 2.31
N GLY A 84 -17.65 -10.98 2.56
CA GLY A 84 -17.30 -12.39 2.70
C GLY A 84 -16.84 -12.69 4.12
N VAL A 85 -17.63 -13.44 4.88
CA VAL A 85 -17.54 -13.53 6.36
C VAL A 85 -17.12 -14.90 6.88
N ASP A 86 -17.21 -15.95 6.06
CA ASP A 86 -16.89 -17.32 6.45
C ASP A 86 -16.61 -18.22 5.22
N ASP A 87 -16.44 -19.52 5.44
CA ASP A 87 -16.16 -20.52 4.39
C ASP A 87 -17.32 -20.76 3.39
N VAL A 88 -18.52 -20.26 3.69
CA VAL A 88 -19.74 -20.44 2.88
C VAL A 88 -20.14 -19.13 2.19
N ASN A 89 -20.13 -18.03 2.94
CA ASN A 89 -20.54 -16.71 2.50
C ASN A 89 -19.32 -15.95 2.02
N THR A 90 -18.83 -16.29 0.83
CA THR A 90 -17.63 -15.70 0.21
C THR A 90 -17.99 -14.79 -0.96
N PHE A 91 -17.12 -13.83 -1.28
CA PHE A 91 -17.24 -13.08 -2.54
C PHE A 91 -16.52 -13.79 -3.69
N SER A 92 -17.22 -13.93 -4.81
CA SER A 92 -16.77 -14.65 -6.01
C SER A 92 -16.95 -13.85 -7.31
N GLY A 93 -17.25 -12.55 -7.19
CA GLY A 93 -17.42 -11.65 -8.33
C GLY A 93 -16.14 -10.93 -8.75
N THR A 94 -16.31 -9.97 -9.66
CA THR A 94 -15.31 -8.95 -9.96
C THR A 94 -15.62 -7.68 -9.17
N PHE A 95 -14.65 -7.13 -8.47
CA PHE A 95 -14.72 -5.81 -7.85
C PHE A 95 -13.71 -4.88 -8.52
N ASP A 96 -14.21 -3.83 -9.18
CA ASP A 96 -13.40 -2.80 -9.83
C ASP A 96 -13.52 -1.47 -9.06
N GLY A 97 -12.41 -1.05 -8.46
CA GLY A 97 -12.31 0.24 -7.78
C GLY A 97 -12.36 1.43 -8.74
N ASN A 98 -12.19 1.20 -10.04
CA ASN A 98 -12.32 2.20 -11.11
C ASN A 98 -11.52 3.50 -10.83
N SER A 99 -10.33 3.36 -10.23
CA SER A 99 -9.44 4.47 -9.84
C SER A 99 -9.97 5.39 -8.73
N HIS A 100 -11.05 5.02 -8.05
CA HIS A 100 -11.56 5.76 -6.90
C HIS A 100 -10.95 5.29 -5.58
N VAL A 101 -11.06 6.16 -4.57
CA VAL A 101 -10.53 5.92 -3.23
C VAL A 101 -11.61 5.38 -2.31
N ILE A 102 -11.28 4.36 -1.53
CA ILE A 102 -12.03 3.94 -0.35
C ILE A 102 -11.20 4.32 0.87
N SER A 103 -11.69 5.27 1.65
CA SER A 103 -10.96 5.85 2.78
C SER A 103 -11.52 5.41 4.13
N ASN A 104 -10.65 5.44 5.15
CA ASN A 104 -11.00 5.29 6.56
C ASN A 104 -11.75 3.98 6.88
N LEU A 105 -11.43 2.89 6.17
CA LEU A 105 -11.86 1.54 6.53
C LEU A 105 -11.46 1.28 7.99
N ASN A 106 -12.41 0.85 8.83
CA ASN A 106 -12.14 0.51 10.22
C ASN A 106 -12.78 -0.83 10.60
N VAL A 107 -11.96 -1.86 10.73
CA VAL A 107 -12.36 -3.20 11.17
C VAL A 107 -11.83 -3.41 12.58
N ASP A 108 -12.71 -3.58 13.57
CA ASP A 108 -12.37 -3.88 14.96
C ASP A 108 -12.98 -5.24 15.37
N MET A 109 -12.31 -6.32 14.97
CA MET A 109 -12.76 -7.71 15.17
C MET A 109 -11.65 -8.56 15.81
N PRO A 110 -11.19 -8.22 17.03
CA PRO A 110 -9.96 -8.77 17.61
C PRO A 110 -9.98 -10.28 17.90
N ASN A 111 -11.14 -10.92 17.79
CA ASN A 111 -11.30 -12.35 18.01
C ASN A 111 -11.70 -13.11 16.74
N ASP A 112 -11.83 -12.42 15.61
CA ASP A 112 -12.28 -13.01 14.35
C ASP A 112 -11.14 -13.07 13.32
N HIS A 113 -11.20 -14.11 12.52
CA HIS A 113 -10.28 -14.39 11.43
C HIS A 113 -10.84 -13.83 10.11
N MET A 114 -10.02 -13.73 9.07
CA MET A 114 -10.44 -13.33 7.72
C MET A 114 -11.01 -11.91 7.73
N VAL A 115 -10.17 -10.95 8.09
CA VAL A 115 -10.57 -9.54 8.27
C VAL A 115 -9.88 -8.62 7.26
N GLY A 116 -10.64 -7.66 6.76
CA GLY A 116 -10.23 -6.69 5.74
C GLY A 116 -11.44 -5.99 5.12
N LEU A 117 -11.26 -5.25 4.01
CA LEU A 117 -12.40 -4.80 3.20
C LEU A 117 -13.21 -6.03 2.75
N PHE A 118 -12.50 -7.01 2.20
CA PHE A 118 -12.99 -8.36 1.97
C PHE A 118 -12.43 -9.29 3.05
N GLY A 119 -13.29 -10.09 3.66
CA GLY A 119 -12.85 -11.09 4.63
C GLY A 119 -12.34 -12.32 3.90
N ARG A 120 -13.21 -12.95 3.11
CA ARG A 120 -12.85 -14.11 2.28
C ARG A 120 -13.38 -14.02 0.85
N VAL A 121 -12.49 -14.34 -0.10
CA VAL A 121 -12.80 -14.35 -1.53
C VAL A 121 -12.37 -15.66 -2.22
N ILE A 122 -13.16 -16.12 -3.20
CA ILE A 122 -12.92 -17.36 -3.96
C ILE A 122 -13.28 -17.14 -5.43
N ASN A 123 -12.41 -17.49 -6.38
CA ASN A 123 -12.59 -17.24 -7.82
C ASN A 123 -12.90 -15.78 -8.16
N ALA A 124 -12.51 -14.85 -7.28
CA ALA A 124 -12.80 -13.44 -7.40
C ALA A 124 -11.70 -12.70 -8.19
N THR A 125 -12.08 -11.59 -8.81
CA THR A 125 -11.14 -10.65 -9.42
C THR A 125 -11.29 -9.29 -8.74
N ILE A 126 -10.23 -8.76 -8.13
CA ILE A 126 -10.24 -7.45 -7.48
C ILE A 126 -9.23 -6.57 -8.20
N VAL A 127 -9.69 -5.45 -8.75
CA VAL A 127 -8.86 -4.57 -9.58
C VAL A 127 -9.04 -3.10 -9.24
N ASN A 128 -7.97 -2.32 -9.43
CA ASN A 128 -8.00 -0.85 -9.37
C ASN A 128 -8.51 -0.27 -8.03
N VAL A 129 -8.25 -0.95 -6.91
CA VAL A 129 -8.71 -0.51 -5.59
C VAL A 129 -7.64 0.34 -4.90
N LYS A 130 -8.00 1.55 -4.46
CA LYS A 130 -7.16 2.40 -3.60
C LYS A 130 -7.76 2.50 -2.20
N LEU A 131 -7.03 2.03 -1.19
CA LEU A 131 -7.37 2.19 0.22
C LEU A 131 -6.53 3.30 0.85
N GLU A 132 -7.18 4.25 1.51
CA GLU A 132 -6.49 5.30 2.28
C GLU A 132 -6.85 5.21 3.76
N ASN A 133 -5.83 5.13 4.61
CA ASN A 133 -5.93 5.01 6.06
C ASN A 133 -6.77 3.82 6.57
N PRO A 134 -6.61 2.59 6.03
CA PRO A 134 -7.32 1.43 6.58
C PRO A 134 -6.74 1.04 7.95
N THR A 135 -7.62 0.86 8.92
CA THR A 135 -7.32 0.30 10.24
C THR A 135 -7.99 -1.07 10.37
N VAL A 136 -7.20 -2.12 10.60
CA VAL A 136 -7.71 -3.49 10.73
C VAL A 136 -7.18 -4.13 12.01
N LYS A 137 -8.10 -4.65 12.82
CA LYS A 137 -7.79 -5.45 13.99
C LYS A 137 -8.48 -6.80 13.90
N GLY A 138 -7.69 -7.87 13.98
CA GLY A 138 -8.13 -9.25 13.80
C GLY A 138 -7.33 -10.23 14.66
N ILE A 139 -7.69 -11.51 14.60
CA ILE A 139 -6.83 -12.57 15.13
C ILE A 139 -5.96 -13.22 14.05
N ASP A 140 -6.46 -13.51 12.85
CA ASP A 140 -5.69 -14.20 11.80
C ASP A 140 -6.24 -13.87 10.42
N SER A 141 -5.48 -14.19 9.36
CA SER A 141 -5.82 -13.87 7.98
C SER A 141 -6.30 -12.41 7.87
N ALA A 142 -5.41 -11.49 8.24
CA ALA A 142 -5.69 -10.07 8.29
C ALA A 142 -4.95 -9.34 7.18
N GLY A 143 -5.70 -8.62 6.34
CA GLY A 143 -5.16 -7.73 5.32
C GLY A 143 -6.06 -6.52 5.12
N SER A 144 -5.50 -5.38 4.72
CA SER A 144 -6.33 -4.18 4.54
C SER A 144 -7.39 -4.38 3.45
N LEU A 145 -7.03 -5.08 2.37
CA LEU A 145 -7.91 -5.36 1.25
C LEU A 145 -8.58 -6.72 1.38
N VAL A 146 -7.80 -7.79 1.56
CA VAL A 146 -8.32 -9.17 1.65
C VAL A 146 -7.75 -9.87 2.88
N GLY A 147 -8.61 -10.41 3.73
CA GLY A 147 -8.19 -11.29 4.81
C GLY A 147 -7.62 -12.61 4.27
N ASN A 148 -8.46 -13.37 3.56
CA ASN A 148 -8.14 -14.68 3.00
C ASN A 148 -8.54 -14.78 1.51
N ALA A 149 -7.57 -15.04 0.64
CA ALA A 149 -7.76 -15.31 -0.78
C ALA A 149 -7.58 -16.81 -1.06
N TRP A 150 -8.68 -17.53 -1.26
CA TRP A 150 -8.61 -19.00 -1.26
C TRP A 150 -8.13 -19.58 -2.59
N GLN A 151 -8.94 -19.52 -3.65
CA GLN A 151 -8.67 -20.25 -4.89
C GLN A 151 -8.91 -19.38 -6.12
N ASN A 152 -7.96 -19.40 -7.08
CA ASN A 152 -8.05 -18.70 -8.36
C ASN A 152 -8.39 -17.21 -8.22
N VAL A 153 -7.87 -16.56 -7.17
CA VAL A 153 -8.13 -15.14 -6.89
C VAL A 153 -7.12 -14.30 -7.65
N VAL A 154 -7.60 -13.26 -8.34
CA VAL A 154 -6.77 -12.30 -9.07
C VAL A 154 -6.87 -10.94 -8.39
N ILE A 155 -5.73 -10.37 -7.98
CA ILE A 155 -5.64 -9.04 -7.37
C ILE A 155 -4.65 -8.22 -8.17
N THR A 156 -5.14 -7.17 -8.84
CA THR A 156 -4.34 -6.37 -9.78
C THR A 156 -4.50 -4.89 -9.53
N ASN A 157 -3.41 -4.12 -9.55
CA ASN A 157 -3.45 -2.66 -9.42
C ASN A 157 -4.21 -2.21 -8.15
N CYS A 158 -3.86 -2.81 -7.01
CA CYS A 158 -4.51 -2.55 -5.74
C CYS A 158 -3.50 -2.00 -4.74
N HIS A 159 -3.85 -0.89 -4.10
CA HIS A 159 -2.92 -0.09 -3.30
C HIS A 159 -3.55 0.29 -1.97
N ALA A 160 -2.78 0.18 -0.89
CA ALA A 160 -3.19 0.66 0.43
C ALA A 160 -2.11 1.59 1.01
N SER A 161 -2.51 2.80 1.43
CA SER A 161 -1.63 3.77 2.09
C SER A 161 -2.18 4.14 3.47
N GLY A 162 -1.28 4.50 4.40
CA GLY A 162 -1.67 4.76 5.80
C GLY A 162 -2.18 3.51 6.52
N VAL A 163 -1.75 2.32 6.10
CA VAL A 163 -2.17 1.04 6.67
C VAL A 163 -1.83 0.96 8.16
N THR A 164 -2.78 0.53 8.98
CA THR A 164 -2.55 0.15 10.38
C THR A 164 -3.22 -1.20 10.65
N ILE A 165 -2.42 -2.25 10.81
CA ILE A 165 -2.91 -3.60 11.13
C ILE A 165 -2.39 -4.04 12.50
N GLU A 166 -3.30 -4.50 13.34
CA GLU A 166 -3.02 -5.17 14.60
C GLU A 166 -3.66 -6.55 14.61
N SER A 167 -2.85 -7.59 14.47
CA SER A 167 -3.29 -8.99 14.53
C SER A 167 -2.50 -9.76 15.59
N THR A 168 -3.10 -10.83 16.12
CA THR A 168 -2.48 -11.66 17.19
C THR A 168 -2.20 -13.10 16.75
N GLY A 169 -2.37 -13.40 15.47
CA GLY A 169 -2.21 -14.72 14.88
C GLY A 169 -1.23 -14.71 13.71
N VAL A 170 -1.49 -15.59 12.74
CA VAL A 170 -0.43 -16.25 11.98
C VAL A 170 -0.24 -15.70 10.57
N ASN A 171 -1.29 -15.23 9.90
CA ASN A 171 -1.24 -14.75 8.53
C ASN A 171 -1.67 -13.29 8.48
N VAL A 172 -0.70 -12.41 8.33
CA VAL A 172 -0.93 -10.96 8.38
C VAL A 172 -0.16 -10.31 7.25
N GLY A 173 -0.84 -9.61 6.36
CA GLY A 173 -0.19 -8.84 5.29
C GLY A 173 -0.74 -7.44 5.22
N GLY A 174 0.09 -6.47 4.85
CA GLY A 174 -0.36 -5.09 4.70
C GLY A 174 -1.53 -4.93 3.74
N LEU A 175 -1.61 -5.75 2.68
CA LEU A 175 -2.72 -5.77 1.74
C LEU A 175 -3.56 -7.06 1.86
N ILE A 176 -2.90 -8.21 1.97
CA ILE A 176 -3.53 -9.55 1.90
C ILE A 176 -3.03 -10.41 3.05
N GLY A 177 -3.91 -11.01 3.86
CA GLY A 177 -3.50 -11.91 4.94
C GLY A 177 -2.82 -13.17 4.42
N ASP A 178 -3.55 -14.03 3.72
CA ASP A 178 -3.01 -15.22 3.06
C ASP A 178 -3.63 -15.50 1.69
N MET A 179 -2.86 -16.20 0.85
CA MET A 179 -3.29 -16.65 -0.47
C MET A 179 -3.00 -18.15 -0.63
N VAL A 180 -4.07 -18.94 -0.80
CA VAL A 180 -4.01 -20.39 -0.58
C VAL A 180 -3.64 -21.15 -1.85
N GLU A 181 -4.35 -20.93 -2.95
CA GLU A 181 -4.18 -21.75 -4.15
C GLU A 181 -4.39 -20.97 -5.46
N ASN A 182 -3.41 -21.07 -6.37
CA ASN A 182 -3.47 -20.56 -7.76
C ASN A 182 -3.90 -19.08 -7.85
N GLY A 183 -3.53 -18.27 -6.87
CA GLY A 183 -3.84 -16.84 -6.86
C GLY A 183 -2.73 -16.01 -7.52
N SER A 184 -3.09 -14.83 -8.01
CA SER A 184 -2.15 -13.88 -8.60
C SER A 184 -2.30 -12.49 -7.97
N ILE A 185 -1.16 -11.88 -7.67
CA ILE A 185 -1.03 -10.52 -7.13
C ILE A 185 -0.11 -9.77 -8.07
N SER A 186 -0.61 -8.74 -8.73
CA SER A 186 0.19 -7.97 -9.70
C SER A 186 -0.01 -6.47 -9.55
N ALA A 187 1.06 -5.69 -9.71
CA ALA A 187 0.99 -4.23 -9.65
C ALA A 187 0.40 -3.71 -8.32
N CYS A 188 0.67 -4.38 -7.19
CA CYS A 188 0.03 -4.07 -5.91
C CYS A 188 0.99 -3.43 -4.91
N SER A 189 0.44 -2.66 -3.96
CA SER A 189 1.26 -2.14 -2.86
C SER A 189 0.54 -1.96 -1.52
N ALA A 190 1.34 -1.96 -0.46
CA ALA A 190 0.92 -1.56 0.87
C ALA A 190 1.97 -0.69 1.55
N GLU A 191 1.53 0.42 2.13
CA GLU A 191 2.36 1.36 2.88
C GLU A 191 1.73 1.66 4.26
N GLY A 192 2.44 1.27 5.31
CA GLY A 192 2.02 1.53 6.69
C GLY A 192 2.63 0.61 7.73
N ALA A 193 1.95 0.47 8.86
CA ALA A 193 2.35 -0.37 9.99
C ALA A 193 1.56 -1.67 10.02
N VAL A 194 2.26 -2.80 9.98
CA VAL A 194 1.68 -4.15 10.04
C VAL A 194 2.25 -4.87 11.26
N ASN A 195 1.39 -5.22 12.22
CA ASN A 195 1.78 -5.92 13.43
C ASN A 195 1.01 -7.25 13.54
N GLY A 196 1.73 -8.35 13.75
CA GLY A 196 1.17 -9.71 13.87
C GLY A 196 1.96 -10.60 14.84
N ASP A 197 1.54 -11.85 15.01
CA ASP A 197 2.31 -12.84 15.81
C ASP A 197 3.29 -13.63 14.93
N ALA A 198 2.80 -14.30 13.88
CA ALA A 198 3.62 -15.05 12.95
C ALA A 198 3.31 -14.65 11.50
N GLN A 199 4.19 -15.07 10.56
CA GLN A 199 4.11 -14.86 9.10
C GLN A 199 3.56 -13.49 8.68
N VAL A 200 4.22 -12.43 9.16
CA VAL A 200 3.81 -11.05 8.92
C VAL A 200 4.56 -10.48 7.71
N GLY A 201 3.84 -10.14 6.65
CA GLY A 201 4.40 -9.50 5.46
C GLY A 201 3.97 -8.06 5.30
N GLY A 202 4.81 -7.21 4.71
CA GLY A 202 4.39 -5.85 4.37
C GLY A 202 3.33 -5.81 3.26
N LEU A 203 3.26 -6.82 2.38
CA LEU A 203 2.21 -6.94 1.36
C LEU A 203 1.31 -8.16 1.61
N LEU A 204 1.92 -9.34 1.73
CA LEU A 204 1.24 -10.64 1.87
C LEU A 204 1.80 -11.40 3.07
N GLY A 205 0.96 -11.92 3.95
CA GLY A 205 1.42 -12.78 5.05
C GLY A 205 2.05 -14.08 4.52
N SER A 206 1.23 -14.93 3.88
CA SER A 206 1.68 -16.24 3.38
C SER A 206 1.14 -16.58 1.96
N PRO A 207 2.02 -16.87 0.99
CA PRO A 207 1.68 -17.63 -0.21
C PRO A 207 1.86 -19.14 0.03
N HIS A 208 0.83 -19.93 -0.29
CA HIS A 208 0.84 -21.38 -0.03
C HIS A 208 1.16 -22.24 -1.27
N ASN A 209 0.29 -22.30 -2.29
CA ASN A 209 0.43 -23.25 -3.39
C ASN A 209 0.13 -22.62 -4.76
N GLY A 210 1.18 -22.39 -5.56
CA GLY A 210 1.02 -21.87 -6.93
C GLY A 210 0.63 -20.39 -6.96
N VAL A 211 1.05 -19.61 -5.97
CA VAL A 211 0.78 -18.16 -5.90
C VAL A 211 1.83 -17.39 -6.70
N SER A 212 1.41 -16.50 -7.59
CA SER A 212 2.29 -15.59 -8.31
C SER A 212 2.18 -14.15 -7.81
N ILE A 213 3.33 -13.52 -7.56
CA ILE A 213 3.43 -12.14 -7.08
C ILE A 213 4.36 -11.39 -8.03
N SER A 214 3.88 -10.33 -8.67
CA SER A 214 4.66 -9.57 -9.63
C SER A 214 4.48 -8.06 -9.52
N GLU A 215 5.52 -7.29 -9.88
CA GLU A 215 5.47 -5.82 -9.96
C GLU A 215 4.88 -5.16 -8.70
N SER A 216 5.17 -5.74 -7.54
CA SER A 216 4.50 -5.38 -6.29
C SER A 216 5.50 -4.98 -5.22
N TYR A 217 5.07 -4.13 -4.29
CA TYR A 217 5.98 -3.62 -3.27
C TYR A 217 5.33 -3.26 -1.94
N SER A 218 6.17 -3.06 -0.94
CA SER A 218 5.76 -2.71 0.42
C SER A 218 6.67 -1.66 1.04
N ARG A 219 6.09 -0.82 1.90
CA ARG A 219 6.81 0.20 2.67
C ARG A 219 6.22 0.34 4.08
N GLY A 220 7.02 0.90 4.97
CA GLY A 220 6.61 1.19 6.34
C GLY A 220 7.28 0.25 7.33
N THR A 221 6.53 -0.26 8.30
CA THR A 221 7.07 -1.11 9.38
C THR A 221 6.31 -2.42 9.48
N VAL A 222 7.04 -3.52 9.57
CA VAL A 222 6.48 -4.87 9.75
C VAL A 222 7.03 -5.41 11.06
N SER A 223 6.14 -5.66 12.03
CA SER A 223 6.52 -6.20 13.33
C SER A 223 5.87 -7.56 13.56
N ALA A 224 6.66 -8.54 14.00
CA ALA A 224 6.14 -9.85 14.37
C ALA A 224 6.75 -10.39 15.66
N ASN A 225 6.06 -11.33 16.27
CA ASN A 225 6.63 -12.12 17.35
C ASN A 225 7.63 -13.16 16.78
N HIS A 226 7.27 -13.89 15.73
CA HIS A 226 8.03 -15.05 15.24
C HIS A 226 8.64 -14.88 13.85
N LEU A 227 7.87 -14.56 12.82
CA LEU A 227 8.35 -14.53 11.43
C LEU A 227 7.85 -13.28 10.74
N ALA A 228 8.74 -12.51 10.13
CA ALA A 228 8.36 -11.39 9.30
C ALA A 228 9.27 -11.19 8.10
N GLY A 229 8.68 -10.74 7.01
CA GLY A 229 9.42 -10.27 5.84
C GLY A 229 8.88 -8.94 5.34
N GLY A 230 9.77 -8.17 4.72
CA GLY A 230 9.41 -6.84 4.25
C GLY A 230 8.24 -6.87 3.27
N LEU A 231 8.20 -7.83 2.34
CA LEU A 231 7.12 -8.06 1.38
C LEU A 231 6.23 -9.24 1.78
N ILE A 232 6.85 -10.40 2.02
CA ILE A 232 6.18 -11.67 2.33
C ILE A 232 6.60 -12.15 3.71
N GLY A 233 5.63 -12.46 4.56
CA GLY A 233 5.90 -12.99 5.90
C GLY A 233 6.65 -14.31 5.85
N ALA A 234 6.00 -15.34 5.31
CA ALA A 234 6.66 -16.63 5.11
C ALA A 234 6.01 -17.46 3.99
N SER A 235 6.83 -18.12 3.18
CA SER A 235 6.38 -19.19 2.29
C SER A 235 6.69 -20.53 2.95
N VAL A 236 5.67 -21.10 3.61
CA VAL A 236 5.76 -22.38 4.32
C VAL A 236 4.73 -23.36 3.76
N ILE A 237 5.04 -24.64 3.91
CA ILE A 237 4.14 -25.73 3.52
C ILE A 237 3.06 -25.84 4.60
N GLY A 238 2.00 -25.04 4.49
CA GLY A 238 0.80 -25.16 5.35
C GLY A 238 -0.11 -26.33 4.94
N PHE A 239 -0.04 -26.73 3.68
CA PHE A 239 -0.86 -27.76 3.04
C PHE A 239 0.01 -28.58 2.08
N PRO A 240 -0.37 -29.81 1.67
CA PRO A 240 0.36 -30.59 0.67
C PRO A 240 0.24 -29.93 -0.72
N GLY A 241 1.02 -28.87 -0.94
CA GLY A 241 1.17 -28.18 -2.20
C GLY A 241 2.33 -28.76 -3.00
N THR A 242 2.15 -28.87 -4.31
CA THR A 242 3.21 -29.30 -5.24
C THR A 242 3.59 -28.20 -6.22
N LEU A 243 2.87 -27.07 -6.19
CA LEU A 243 3.09 -25.96 -7.11
C LEU A 243 4.04 -24.94 -6.48
N GLU A 244 4.90 -24.39 -7.32
CA GLU A 244 5.87 -23.37 -6.96
C GLU A 244 5.18 -22.01 -6.80
N ASN A 245 5.52 -21.28 -5.73
CA ASN A 245 5.18 -19.88 -5.60
C ASN A 245 6.23 -19.02 -6.34
N THR A 246 5.81 -17.95 -7.01
CA THR A 246 6.73 -17.07 -7.75
C THR A 246 6.65 -15.64 -7.23
N VAL A 247 7.81 -14.99 -7.11
CA VAL A 247 7.96 -13.59 -6.75
C VAL A 247 8.88 -12.95 -7.78
N ASP A 248 8.34 -12.12 -8.64
CA ASP A 248 9.09 -11.56 -9.76
C ASP A 248 8.94 -10.04 -9.81
N ASN A 249 10.03 -9.31 -10.07
CA ASN A 249 9.98 -7.86 -10.17
C ASN A 249 9.31 -7.20 -8.95
N CYS A 250 9.73 -7.55 -7.74
CA CYS A 250 9.13 -7.02 -6.50
C CYS A 250 10.17 -6.29 -5.64
N TYR A 251 9.72 -5.40 -4.77
CA TYR A 251 10.63 -4.81 -3.78
C TYR A 251 10.02 -4.54 -2.42
N SER A 252 10.86 -4.45 -1.40
CA SER A 252 10.44 -3.92 -0.10
C SER A 252 11.41 -2.87 0.42
N ARG A 253 10.82 -1.83 1.01
CA ARG A 253 11.55 -0.82 1.79
C ARG A 253 11.05 -0.77 3.22
N SER A 254 10.33 -1.80 3.65
CA SER A 254 9.79 -1.92 4.99
C SER A 254 10.89 -2.23 6.00
N ASN A 255 10.84 -1.58 7.16
CA ASN A 255 11.66 -1.96 8.30
C ASN A 255 10.98 -3.11 9.04
N VAL A 256 11.68 -4.23 9.17
CA VAL A 256 11.19 -5.48 9.75
C VAL A 256 11.79 -5.67 11.14
N VAL A 257 10.94 -5.91 12.13
CA VAL A 257 11.33 -6.15 13.53
C VAL A 257 10.66 -7.42 14.05
N VAL A 258 11.47 -8.35 14.55
CA VAL A 258 11.00 -9.64 15.07
C VAL A 258 11.54 -9.89 16.47
N VAL A 259 10.68 -10.38 17.37
CA VAL A 259 11.02 -10.55 18.79
C VAL A 259 11.68 -11.90 19.09
N ASN A 260 11.24 -12.99 18.47
CA ASN A 260 11.60 -14.37 18.84
C ASN A 260 11.89 -15.29 17.64
N GLY A 261 12.22 -14.76 16.45
CA GLY A 261 12.49 -15.61 15.28
C GLY A 261 13.19 -14.92 14.12
N HIS A 262 12.65 -15.08 12.90
CA HIS A 262 13.34 -14.76 11.65
C HIS A 262 12.83 -13.48 10.99
N ALA A 263 13.75 -12.63 10.53
CA ALA A 263 13.46 -11.38 9.85
C ALA A 263 14.13 -11.32 8.48
N GLY A 264 13.37 -11.06 7.41
CA GLY A 264 13.94 -10.91 6.06
C GLY A 264 13.58 -9.58 5.42
N GLY A 265 14.53 -8.94 4.75
CA GLY A 265 14.27 -7.68 4.04
C GLY A 265 13.18 -7.79 2.97
N LEU A 266 13.04 -8.94 2.30
CA LEU A 266 11.96 -9.24 1.36
C LEU A 266 11.06 -10.37 1.86
N VAL A 267 11.64 -11.52 2.23
CA VAL A 267 10.91 -12.72 2.67
C VAL A 267 11.41 -13.18 4.03
N GLY A 268 10.51 -13.33 5.02
CA GLY A 268 10.92 -13.73 6.36
C GLY A 268 11.44 -15.18 6.42
N HIS A 269 10.68 -16.10 5.85
CA HIS A 269 11.03 -17.54 5.88
C HIS A 269 10.56 -18.24 4.60
N ALA A 270 11.48 -18.88 3.88
CA ALA A 270 11.24 -19.52 2.59
C ALA A 270 11.56 -21.03 2.64
N THR A 271 10.59 -21.86 3.04
CA THR A 271 10.75 -23.33 3.13
C THR A 271 9.91 -24.12 2.14
N ALA A 272 8.76 -23.59 1.72
CA ALA A 272 8.03 -24.10 0.57
C ALA A 272 8.77 -23.78 -0.74
N LEU A 273 8.39 -24.45 -1.83
CA LEU A 273 8.90 -24.15 -3.16
C LEU A 273 8.53 -22.71 -3.54
N ILE A 274 9.54 -21.85 -3.58
CA ILE A 274 9.40 -20.46 -3.99
C ILE A 274 10.58 -20.06 -4.88
N SER A 275 10.29 -19.44 -6.01
CA SER A 275 11.28 -18.80 -6.87
C SER A 275 11.14 -17.29 -6.80
N ILE A 276 12.25 -16.61 -6.52
CA ILE A 276 12.32 -15.16 -6.41
C ILE A 276 13.27 -14.63 -7.48
N SER A 277 12.79 -13.70 -8.31
CA SER A 277 13.57 -13.11 -9.38
C SER A 277 13.44 -11.60 -9.48
N ASN A 278 14.51 -10.96 -9.97
CA ASN A 278 14.50 -9.55 -10.37
C ASN A 278 14.01 -8.61 -9.27
N SER A 279 14.29 -8.94 -8.02
CA SER A 279 13.68 -8.29 -6.85
C SER A 279 14.74 -7.68 -5.94
N TYR A 280 14.35 -6.68 -5.15
CA TYR A 280 15.28 -6.09 -4.19
C TYR A 280 14.67 -5.72 -2.84
N SER A 281 15.52 -5.57 -1.81
CA SER A 281 15.11 -5.01 -0.52
C SER A 281 16.11 -3.97 0.00
N THR A 282 15.59 -3.00 0.76
CA THR A 282 16.39 -1.89 1.31
C THR A 282 16.10 -1.58 2.78
N GLY A 283 14.95 -2.01 3.31
CA GLY A 283 14.62 -1.75 4.71
C GLY A 283 15.45 -2.61 5.66
N THR A 284 15.56 -2.17 6.92
CA THR A 284 16.25 -2.94 7.95
C THR A 284 15.49 -4.23 8.24
N ALA A 285 16.18 -5.31 8.57
CA ALA A 285 15.57 -6.52 9.12
C ALA A 285 16.24 -6.85 10.45
N VAL A 286 15.50 -7.07 11.53
CA VAL A 286 16.10 -7.36 12.83
C VAL A 286 15.33 -8.49 13.48
N GLY A 287 16.02 -9.61 13.74
CA GLY A 287 15.46 -10.78 14.42
C GLY A 287 16.57 -11.50 15.22
N PRO A 288 16.24 -12.14 16.35
CA PRO A 288 17.26 -12.72 17.23
C PRO A 288 17.86 -14.04 16.73
N GLU A 289 17.23 -14.72 15.76
CA GLU A 289 17.68 -16.03 15.28
C GLU A 289 18.34 -15.96 13.90
N PHE A 290 17.56 -15.64 12.86
CA PHE A 290 18.04 -15.49 11.50
C PHE A 290 17.49 -14.20 10.92
N ASP A 291 18.37 -13.24 10.70
CA ASP A 291 18.06 -11.99 10.03
C ASP A 291 18.94 -11.80 8.81
N GLY A 292 18.31 -11.56 7.66
CA GLY A 292 19.01 -11.38 6.40
C GLY A 292 18.53 -10.15 5.67
N GLY A 293 19.44 -9.52 4.94
CA GLY A 293 19.15 -8.35 4.14
C GLY A 293 18.07 -8.59 3.09
N PHE A 294 17.84 -9.84 2.68
CA PHE A 294 16.84 -10.23 1.68
C PHE A 294 15.92 -11.36 2.16
N ILE A 295 16.46 -12.47 2.66
CA ILE A 295 15.71 -13.61 3.22
C ILE A 295 16.13 -13.80 4.68
N GLY A 296 15.19 -13.97 5.61
CA GLY A 296 15.52 -14.33 6.98
C GLY A 296 16.07 -15.76 7.06
N ALA A 297 15.21 -16.74 6.77
CA ALA A 297 15.60 -18.16 6.74
C ALA A 297 15.28 -18.82 5.39
N GLY A 298 16.29 -19.41 4.75
CA GLY A 298 16.18 -20.12 3.47
C GLY A 298 16.10 -21.64 3.63
N GLY A 299 15.31 -22.30 2.78
CA GLY A 299 15.25 -23.75 2.63
C GLY A 299 15.25 -24.13 1.16
N SER A 300 14.06 -24.33 0.58
CA SER A 300 13.86 -24.68 -0.84
C SER A 300 13.57 -23.44 -1.67
N VAL A 301 14.54 -22.52 -1.79
CA VAL A 301 14.39 -21.24 -2.50
C VAL A 301 15.16 -21.23 -3.82
N GLY A 302 14.45 -20.97 -4.92
CA GLY A 302 15.01 -20.55 -6.20
C GLY A 302 15.28 -19.05 -6.18
N THR A 303 16.47 -18.62 -6.57
CA THR A 303 16.81 -17.20 -6.65
C THR A 303 17.52 -16.91 -7.96
N LEU A 304 17.18 -15.79 -8.58
CA LEU A 304 17.78 -15.31 -9.82
C LEU A 304 17.79 -13.79 -9.83
N ASN A 305 18.97 -13.17 -10.01
CA ASN A 305 19.08 -11.73 -10.23
C ASN A 305 18.39 -10.87 -9.15
N ASN A 306 18.66 -11.17 -7.88
CA ASN A 306 18.11 -10.42 -6.75
C ASN A 306 19.17 -9.56 -6.07
N PHE A 307 18.74 -8.56 -5.31
CA PHE A 307 19.66 -7.59 -4.71
C PHE A 307 19.21 -7.10 -3.33
N TRP A 308 20.15 -6.67 -2.50
CA TRP A 308 19.83 -5.92 -1.29
C TRP A 308 20.81 -4.77 -1.09
N ASP A 309 20.30 -3.69 -0.49
CA ASP A 309 21.11 -2.53 -0.11
C ASP A 309 21.78 -2.78 1.24
N THR A 310 23.07 -3.05 1.22
CA THR A 310 23.89 -3.35 2.43
C THR A 310 23.97 -2.19 3.43
N GLU A 311 23.78 -0.94 2.98
CA GLU A 311 23.94 0.24 3.82
C GLU A 311 22.63 0.59 4.54
N THR A 312 21.50 0.59 3.81
CA THR A 312 20.20 0.90 4.44
C THR A 312 19.61 -0.28 5.20
N SER A 313 19.82 -1.52 4.72
CA SER A 313 19.35 -2.71 5.43
C SER A 313 20.16 -3.01 6.70
N GLN A 314 21.38 -2.47 6.79
CA GLN A 314 22.36 -2.77 7.84
C GLN A 314 22.79 -4.25 7.87
N HIS A 315 22.66 -4.95 6.74
CA HIS A 315 22.99 -6.36 6.59
C HIS A 315 24.15 -6.63 5.66
N VAL A 316 25.05 -7.50 6.11
CA VAL A 316 26.18 -8.01 5.30
C VAL A 316 25.79 -9.25 4.49
N ASP A 317 24.84 -10.04 4.98
CA ASP A 317 24.41 -11.29 4.37
C ASP A 317 22.99 -11.17 3.80
N ALA A 318 22.77 -11.72 2.61
CA ALA A 318 21.46 -11.77 1.98
C ALA A 318 20.48 -12.67 2.75
N VAL A 319 21.00 -13.80 3.25
CA VAL A 319 20.24 -14.87 3.89
C VAL A 319 20.76 -15.04 5.30
N GLY A 320 19.89 -14.82 6.31
CA GLY A 320 20.28 -14.91 7.71
C GLY A 320 20.64 -16.33 8.17
N GLY A 321 19.98 -17.35 7.61
CA GLY A 321 20.29 -18.75 7.90
C GLY A 321 19.62 -19.75 6.96
N TRP A 322 20.07 -21.01 7.01
CA TRP A 322 19.55 -22.09 6.18
C TRP A 322 18.95 -23.22 7.03
N GLN A 323 17.73 -23.62 6.70
CA GLN A 323 17.11 -24.86 7.18
C GLN A 323 17.47 -26.01 6.25
N GLY A 324 18.62 -26.63 6.51
CA GLY A 324 19.17 -27.72 5.71
C GLY A 324 20.56 -27.40 5.18
N ALA A 325 20.95 -28.05 4.08
CA ALA A 325 22.21 -27.73 3.42
C ALA A 325 22.14 -26.30 2.85
N PRO A 326 23.17 -25.46 3.07
CA PRO A 326 23.18 -24.11 2.51
C PRO A 326 23.04 -24.12 0.99
N GLY A 327 22.14 -23.29 0.47
CA GLY A 327 22.04 -23.01 -0.96
C GLY A 327 23.11 -22.03 -1.44
N THR A 328 23.21 -21.86 -2.75
CA THR A 328 24.01 -20.81 -3.41
C THR A 328 23.06 -19.80 -4.05
N PRO A 329 22.47 -18.87 -3.25
CA PRO A 329 21.45 -18.00 -3.76
C PRO A 329 22.05 -16.95 -4.72
N ASP A 330 21.38 -16.68 -5.84
CA ASP A 330 21.71 -15.58 -6.74
C ASP A 330 21.06 -14.29 -6.21
N ILE A 331 21.69 -13.78 -5.16
CA ILE A 331 21.36 -12.49 -4.54
C ILE A 331 22.68 -11.74 -4.40
N THR A 332 22.74 -10.51 -4.93
CA THR A 332 23.95 -9.69 -5.01
C THR A 332 23.86 -8.47 -4.10
N ALA A 333 24.87 -8.31 -3.24
CA ALA A 333 25.03 -7.13 -2.40
C ALA A 333 25.26 -5.87 -3.25
N LYS A 334 24.61 -4.78 -2.88
CA LYS A 334 24.84 -3.44 -3.46
C LYS A 334 24.92 -2.40 -2.35
N THR A 335 25.70 -1.35 -2.60
CA THR A 335 25.64 -0.11 -1.80
C THR A 335 24.43 0.72 -2.21
N THR A 336 24.01 1.67 -1.38
CA THR A 336 22.94 2.62 -1.73
C THR A 336 23.26 3.38 -3.01
N ALA A 337 24.52 3.77 -3.19
CA ALA A 337 24.96 4.46 -4.40
C ALA A 337 24.77 3.58 -5.66
N GLU A 338 25.12 2.30 -5.61
CA GLU A 338 24.97 1.38 -6.75
C GLU A 338 23.50 1.07 -7.04
N MET A 339 22.67 0.92 -6.01
CA MET A 339 21.24 0.66 -6.16
C MET A 339 20.51 1.79 -6.90
N LYS A 340 20.99 3.03 -6.82
CA LYS A 340 20.35 4.22 -7.43
C LYS A 340 20.91 4.58 -8.80
N THR A 341 21.29 3.58 -9.59
CA THR A 341 21.91 3.78 -10.92
C THR A 341 21.05 3.21 -12.05
N THR A 342 21.24 3.72 -13.27
CA THR A 342 20.64 3.12 -14.47
C THR A 342 21.14 1.70 -14.71
N ALA A 343 22.39 1.40 -14.38
CA ALA A 343 22.92 0.03 -14.45
C ALA A 343 22.14 -0.93 -13.54
N MET A 344 21.65 -0.47 -12.39
CA MET A 344 20.77 -1.25 -11.53
C MET A 344 19.43 -1.55 -12.20
N VAL A 345 18.86 -0.58 -12.92
CA VAL A 345 17.64 -0.81 -13.72
C VAL A 345 17.88 -1.84 -14.82
N ASP A 346 19.01 -1.76 -15.53
CA ASP A 346 19.35 -2.72 -16.59
C ASP A 346 19.51 -4.14 -16.04
N LEU A 347 20.12 -4.26 -14.85
CA LEU A 347 20.22 -5.53 -14.12
C LEU A 347 18.83 -6.06 -13.77
N LEU A 348 18.00 -5.27 -13.08
CA LEU A 348 16.66 -5.69 -12.66
C LEU A 348 15.75 -6.06 -13.84
N ASN A 349 15.85 -5.35 -14.97
CA ASN A 349 15.12 -5.70 -16.19
C ASN A 349 15.72 -6.91 -16.93
N ALA A 350 16.85 -7.47 -16.47
CA ALA A 350 17.54 -8.61 -17.08
C ALA A 350 17.80 -8.42 -18.60
N GLY A 351 18.06 -7.18 -19.03
CA GLY A 351 18.25 -6.83 -20.44
C GLY A 351 16.97 -6.68 -21.27
N ASP A 352 15.78 -6.80 -20.68
CA ASP A 352 14.52 -6.45 -21.33
C ASP A 352 14.36 -4.92 -21.40
N ALA A 353 14.43 -4.37 -22.61
CA ALA A 353 14.23 -2.95 -22.86
C ALA A 353 12.82 -2.46 -22.45
N ASN A 354 11.84 -3.37 -22.38
CA ASN A 354 10.47 -3.09 -21.95
C ASN A 354 10.18 -3.56 -20.52
N GLY A 355 11.21 -3.97 -19.77
CA GLY A 355 11.03 -4.42 -18.40
C GLY A 355 10.41 -3.36 -17.48
N PRO A 356 9.81 -3.75 -16.35
CA PRO A 356 8.97 -2.87 -15.53
C PRO A 356 9.78 -1.82 -14.75
N TRP A 357 11.07 -2.06 -14.50
CA TRP A 357 11.88 -1.18 -13.67
C TRP A 357 12.25 0.11 -14.40
N LYS A 358 12.13 1.22 -13.68
CA LYS A 358 12.45 2.58 -14.11
C LYS A 358 13.16 3.31 -12.98
N LEU A 359 13.97 4.31 -13.33
CA LEU A 359 14.65 5.18 -12.37
C LEU A 359 14.06 6.58 -12.45
N ASN A 360 13.51 7.08 -11.34
CA ASN A 360 13.15 8.49 -11.17
C ASN A 360 13.73 8.98 -9.85
N SER A 361 14.53 10.05 -9.88
CA SER A 361 15.17 10.60 -8.68
C SER A 361 14.20 11.23 -7.69
N PHE A 362 12.97 11.54 -8.12
CA PHE A 362 11.94 12.16 -7.28
C PHE A 362 10.98 11.14 -6.67
N GLU A 363 11.03 9.90 -7.13
CA GLU A 363 10.19 8.79 -6.66
C GLU A 363 11.04 7.75 -5.95
N ASN A 364 10.41 7.01 -5.05
CA ASN A 364 11.05 5.89 -4.37
C ASN A 364 12.44 6.22 -3.82
N ASP A 365 12.65 7.45 -3.36
CA ASP A 365 13.93 8.00 -2.91
C ASP A 365 15.11 7.79 -3.88
N GLY A 366 14.82 7.74 -5.18
CA GLY A 366 15.79 7.52 -6.24
C GLY A 366 16.21 6.05 -6.44
N TYR A 367 15.57 5.09 -5.78
CA TYR A 367 15.72 3.67 -6.10
C TYR A 367 14.88 3.30 -7.34
N PRO A 368 15.27 2.26 -8.10
CA PRO A 368 14.42 1.69 -9.15
C PRO A 368 13.02 1.39 -8.65
N GLY A 369 12.00 1.80 -9.37
CA GLY A 369 10.59 1.53 -9.04
C GLY A 369 9.78 1.31 -10.31
N PHE A 370 8.48 1.12 -10.13
CA PHE A 370 7.52 1.10 -11.22
C PHE A 370 7.04 2.55 -11.36
N VAL A 371 7.59 3.30 -12.32
CA VAL A 371 7.29 4.71 -12.56
C VAL A 371 6.43 4.83 -13.81
N GLY A 372 5.31 5.57 -13.75
CA GLY A 372 4.47 5.90 -14.91
C GLY A 372 3.80 4.71 -15.61
N GLY A 373 3.70 3.55 -14.93
CA GLY A 373 2.97 2.36 -15.39
C GLY A 373 1.79 2.03 -14.48
N THR A 374 1.00 1.02 -14.84
CA THR A 374 -0.15 0.50 -14.05
C THR A 374 0.20 0.02 -12.64
N ALA A 375 1.48 -0.03 -12.27
CA ALA A 375 1.98 -0.40 -10.94
C ALA A 375 2.59 0.80 -10.16
N SER A 376 2.62 2.00 -10.75
CA SER A 376 3.14 3.21 -10.11
C SER A 376 2.03 3.85 -9.27
N VAL A 377 2.34 4.26 -8.02
CA VAL A 377 1.40 5.13 -7.28
C VAL A 377 1.15 6.39 -8.08
N GLU A 378 2.12 6.87 -8.86
CA GLU A 378 1.99 8.07 -9.68
C GLU A 378 1.07 7.94 -10.91
N ALA A 379 0.67 6.72 -11.32
CA ALA A 379 -0.48 6.57 -12.22
C ALA A 379 -1.80 6.95 -11.52
N PHE A 380 -1.78 7.12 -10.19
CA PHE A 380 -2.93 7.27 -9.30
C PHE A 380 -2.74 8.30 -8.16
N ASP A 381 -1.60 8.96 -8.08
CA ASP A 381 -1.30 10.12 -7.26
C ASP A 381 -1.33 11.29 -8.22
N ASN A 382 -2.34 12.15 -8.02
CA ASN A 382 -2.53 13.44 -8.65
C ASN A 382 -1.29 13.92 -9.38
N VAL A 383 -1.42 14.10 -10.72
CA VAL A 383 -0.52 14.92 -11.53
C VAL A 383 0.01 16.02 -10.63
N LYS A 384 1.26 15.89 -10.20
CA LYS A 384 1.85 16.82 -9.25
C LYS A 384 1.91 18.12 -10.04
N VAL A 385 0.90 18.96 -9.87
CA VAL A 385 0.76 20.14 -10.72
C VAL A 385 1.96 21.01 -10.43
N GLU A 386 2.92 21.01 -11.35
CA GLU A 386 4.05 21.91 -11.27
C GLU A 386 3.50 23.31 -11.52
N MET A 387 3.33 24.07 -10.43
CA MET A 387 2.92 25.46 -10.48
C MET A 387 4.06 26.35 -10.01
N ASN A 388 4.53 27.18 -10.93
CA ASN A 388 5.53 28.21 -10.67
C ASN A 388 4.85 29.57 -10.51
N VAL A 389 5.04 30.20 -9.35
CA VAL A 389 4.57 31.55 -9.06
C VAL A 389 5.78 32.46 -8.99
N TYR A 390 5.81 33.51 -9.81
CA TYR A 390 6.96 34.41 -9.88
C TYR A 390 6.56 35.86 -10.18
N PRO A 391 7.30 36.84 -9.66
CA PRO A 391 8.46 36.68 -8.78
C PRO A 391 8.07 36.31 -7.32
N ASN A 392 8.99 35.67 -6.58
CA ASN A 392 8.77 35.30 -5.17
C ASN A 392 8.52 36.52 -4.26
N MET A 393 9.10 37.67 -4.61
CA MET A 393 8.77 39.00 -4.07
C MET A 393 8.20 39.85 -5.19
N PHE A 394 6.97 40.33 -5.03
CA PHE A 394 6.23 41.00 -6.10
C PHE A 394 5.80 42.40 -5.69
N ASN A 395 5.67 43.33 -6.65
CA ASN A 395 5.25 44.72 -6.38
C ASN A 395 3.86 45.02 -6.95
N ALA A 396 3.64 44.72 -8.22
CA ALA A 396 2.39 45.05 -8.91
C ALA A 396 1.70 43.83 -9.50
N GLU A 397 2.44 42.78 -9.83
CA GLU A 397 1.91 41.63 -10.57
C GLU A 397 2.54 40.33 -10.09
N LEU A 398 1.75 39.26 -10.11
CA LEU A 398 2.20 37.88 -9.94
C LEU A 398 1.92 37.11 -11.23
N ASN A 399 2.89 36.35 -11.70
CA ASN A 399 2.73 35.44 -12.83
C ASN A 399 2.62 34.02 -12.28
N ILE A 400 1.71 33.25 -12.87
CA ILE A 400 1.49 31.84 -12.60
C ILE A 400 1.73 31.09 -13.90
N SER A 401 2.57 30.06 -13.85
CA SER A 401 2.70 29.05 -14.89
C SER A 401 2.38 27.70 -14.29
N SER A 402 1.64 26.87 -15.01
CA SER A 402 1.19 25.55 -14.59
C SER A 402 1.24 24.59 -15.78
N ASP A 403 1.43 23.30 -15.50
CA ASP A 403 1.35 22.25 -16.53
C ASP A 403 -0.10 21.80 -16.80
N VAL A 404 -1.06 22.30 -16.01
CA VAL A 404 -2.52 22.05 -16.15
C VAL A 404 -3.30 23.36 -16.25
N ASN A 405 -4.56 23.29 -16.69
CA ASN A 405 -5.43 24.47 -16.77
C ASN A 405 -5.76 25.06 -15.39
N LEU A 406 -5.69 26.38 -15.34
CA LEU A 406 -6.02 27.22 -14.19
C LEU A 406 -7.51 27.61 -14.25
N ASN A 407 -8.20 27.55 -13.11
CA ASN A 407 -9.63 27.87 -12.98
C ASN A 407 -9.88 29.17 -12.21
N SER A 408 -9.25 29.33 -11.04
CA SER A 408 -9.42 30.52 -10.21
C SER A 408 -8.28 30.68 -9.20
N TYR A 409 -8.22 31.84 -8.55
CA TYR A 409 -7.30 32.08 -7.45
C TYR A 409 -7.99 32.81 -6.29
N VAL A 410 -7.45 32.64 -5.10
CA VAL A 410 -7.79 33.38 -3.88
C VAL A 410 -6.51 33.71 -3.13
N ILE A 411 -6.35 34.98 -2.74
CA ILE A 411 -5.25 35.46 -1.89
C ILE A 411 -5.80 35.69 -0.49
N TYR A 412 -5.19 35.04 0.49
CA TYR A 412 -5.51 35.16 1.91
C TYR A 412 -4.39 35.86 2.68
N GLU A 413 -4.74 36.62 3.70
CA GLU A 413 -3.82 36.88 4.81
C GLU A 413 -3.51 35.58 5.56
N ILE A 414 -2.39 35.55 6.28
CA ILE A 414 -2.03 34.41 7.16
C ILE A 414 -3.08 34.11 8.25
N SER A 415 -3.96 35.07 8.53
CA SER A 415 -5.11 34.94 9.44
C SER A 415 -6.30 34.19 8.83
N GLY A 416 -6.26 33.87 7.52
CA GLY A 416 -7.34 33.24 6.77
C GLY A 416 -8.32 34.22 6.11
N LYS A 417 -8.13 35.54 6.29
CA LYS A 417 -8.99 36.55 5.66
C LYS A 417 -8.72 36.66 4.15
N VAL A 418 -9.78 36.55 3.33
CA VAL A 418 -9.70 36.77 1.87
C VAL A 418 -9.40 38.25 1.57
N ILE A 419 -8.40 38.48 0.71
CA ILE A 419 -7.95 39.80 0.28
C ILE A 419 -8.34 40.07 -1.17
N GLN A 420 -8.21 39.06 -2.03
CA GLN A 420 -8.51 39.17 -3.45
C GLN A 420 -8.81 37.79 -4.01
N GLU A 421 -9.73 37.70 -4.98
CA GLU A 421 -10.05 36.48 -5.71
C GLU A 421 -10.37 36.80 -7.17
N GLY A 422 -10.32 35.79 -8.04
CA GLY A 422 -10.70 35.94 -9.43
C GLY A 422 -10.61 34.64 -10.23
N SER A 423 -11.16 34.65 -11.45
CA SER A 423 -11.08 33.54 -12.39
C SER A 423 -9.76 33.54 -13.17
N LEU A 424 -9.26 32.36 -13.48
CA LEU A 424 -8.12 32.12 -14.36
C LEU A 424 -8.57 31.26 -15.55
N SER A 425 -7.74 31.17 -16.58
CA SER A 425 -7.99 30.31 -17.73
C SER A 425 -6.68 29.96 -18.44
N GLY A 426 -6.58 28.75 -19.00
CA GLY A 426 -5.37 28.27 -19.65
C GLY A 426 -4.27 27.91 -18.64
N ASN A 427 -3.06 27.70 -19.12
CA ASN A 427 -1.92 27.21 -18.32
C ASN A 427 -0.97 28.31 -17.82
N GLN A 428 -1.22 29.57 -18.19
CA GLN A 428 -0.49 30.74 -17.72
C GLN A 428 -1.46 31.86 -17.36
N ALA A 429 -1.19 32.54 -16.25
CA ALA A 429 -2.01 33.65 -15.79
C ALA A 429 -1.18 34.76 -15.16
N LYS A 430 -1.76 35.96 -15.14
CA LYS A 430 -1.21 37.13 -14.47
C LYS A 430 -2.25 37.72 -13.54
N ILE A 431 -1.86 37.93 -12.28
CA ILE A 431 -2.70 38.52 -11.24
C ILE A 431 -2.20 39.94 -10.95
N ASP A 432 -3.06 40.94 -11.16
CA ASP A 432 -2.80 42.31 -10.70
C ASP A 432 -2.98 42.38 -9.18
N THR A 433 -1.93 42.82 -8.50
CA THR A 433 -1.88 42.91 -7.04
C THR A 433 -1.66 44.33 -6.56
N GLN A 434 -1.74 45.36 -7.42
CA GLN A 434 -1.43 46.75 -7.05
C GLN A 434 -2.23 47.26 -5.83
N LYS A 435 -3.45 46.76 -5.65
CA LYS A 435 -4.35 47.15 -4.56
C LYS A 435 -4.10 46.43 -3.23
N ILE A 436 -3.20 45.45 -3.21
CA ILE A 436 -2.78 44.72 -2.02
C ILE A 436 -1.68 45.51 -1.30
N ASN A 437 -1.75 45.62 0.03
CA ASN A 437 -0.70 46.26 0.83
C ASN A 437 0.55 45.35 0.96
N SER A 438 1.69 45.88 1.40
CA SER A 438 2.87 45.05 1.69
C SER A 438 2.58 44.09 2.84
N GLY A 439 3.04 42.84 2.71
CA GLY A 439 2.72 41.79 3.66
C GLY A 439 3.02 40.38 3.15
N VAL A 440 2.73 39.41 4.02
CA VAL A 440 2.85 37.97 3.71
C VAL A 440 1.45 37.40 3.50
N TYR A 441 1.27 36.73 2.37
CA TYR A 441 -0.02 36.18 1.96
C TYR A 441 0.10 34.72 1.54
N MET A 442 -1.03 34.02 1.54
CA MET A 442 -1.19 32.69 0.96
C MET A 442 -2.01 32.83 -0.32
N LEU A 443 -1.42 32.46 -1.46
CA LEU A 443 -2.11 32.34 -2.73
C LEU A 443 -2.58 30.90 -2.90
N MET A 444 -3.89 30.69 -2.94
CA MET A 444 -4.50 29.44 -3.36
C MET A 444 -4.92 29.57 -4.83
N VAL A 445 -4.57 28.59 -5.63
CA VAL A 445 -4.93 28.51 -7.05
C VAL A 445 -5.68 27.22 -7.26
N ASN A 446 -6.91 27.33 -7.75
CA ASN A 446 -7.71 26.18 -8.17
C ASN A 446 -7.40 25.88 -9.64
N THR A 447 -7.18 24.63 -9.94
CA THR A 447 -6.90 24.07 -11.27
C THR A 447 -7.96 23.03 -11.61
N GLU A 448 -7.89 22.48 -12.82
CA GLU A 448 -8.73 21.34 -13.21
C GLU A 448 -8.48 20.08 -12.38
N ASN A 449 -7.31 19.97 -11.72
CA ASN A 449 -6.88 18.82 -10.94
C ASN A 449 -6.77 19.10 -9.41
N GLY A 450 -7.44 20.15 -8.91
CA GLY A 450 -7.49 20.47 -7.47
C GLY A 450 -6.93 21.84 -7.11
N ALA A 451 -6.55 22.05 -5.85
CA ALA A 451 -6.10 23.36 -5.34
C ALA A 451 -4.67 23.32 -4.83
N ILE A 452 -3.87 24.33 -5.20
CA ILE A 452 -2.47 24.47 -4.77
C ILE A 452 -2.33 25.77 -3.97
N THR A 453 -1.66 25.71 -2.83
CA THR A 453 -1.38 26.90 -2.02
C THR A 453 0.11 27.22 -1.98
N LYS A 454 0.47 28.48 -2.26
CA LYS A 454 1.83 29.01 -2.19
C LYS A 454 1.88 30.24 -1.30
N LYS A 455 2.92 30.33 -0.47
CA LYS A 455 3.25 31.55 0.26
C LYS A 455 3.86 32.57 -0.71
N ILE A 456 3.37 33.80 -0.67
CA ILE A 456 3.83 34.92 -1.50
C ILE A 456 4.14 36.13 -0.61
N VAL A 457 5.08 36.98 -1.02
CA VAL A 457 5.50 38.17 -0.24
C VAL A 457 5.43 39.42 -1.11
N LYS A 458 4.70 40.42 -0.63
CA LYS A 458 4.59 41.75 -1.24
C LYS A 458 5.41 42.79 -0.49
#